data_AF-A0A6P1C049-F1
#
_entry.id   AF-A0A6P1C049-F1
#
_cell.length_a   1.000
_cell.length_b   1.000
_cell.length_c   1.000
_cell.angle_alpha   90.00
_cell.angle_beta   90.00
_cell.angle_gamma   90.00
#
_symmetry.space_group_name_H-M   'P 1'
#
loop_
_entity.id
_entity.type
_entity.pdbx_description
1 polymer ?
#
loop_
_entity_poly.entity_id
_entity_poly.type
_entity_poly.pdbx_seq_one_letter_code
_entity_poly.pdbx_strand_id
1 'polypeptide(L)'
;MSDLLLRGIDDSLKKQLQANASRHGRSLSDEAIELLRQSLGRQQGGSNSAGEGLRAILGAEKLSEEEIEAINAFRNAPDRDPPHFE
;
A
#
# COMPACT_ATOMS: atom_id res chain seq x y z
N MET A 1 -1.20 7.42 8.88
CA MET A 1 -2.15 8.56 8.90
C MET A 1 -2.22 9.15 7.50
N SER A 2 -2.91 8.47 6.58
CA SER A 2 -3.27 9.07 5.30
C SER A 2 -4.71 9.56 5.38
N ASP A 3 -4.96 10.81 5.05
CA ASP A 3 -6.31 11.39 4.96
C ASP A 3 -6.69 11.57 3.48
N LEU A 4 -7.97 11.36 3.15
CA LEU A 4 -8.50 11.45 1.79
C LEU A 4 -9.84 12.19 1.80
N LEU A 5 -9.88 13.33 1.13
CA LEU A 5 -11.11 14.11 0.97
C LEU A 5 -11.86 13.70 -0.29
N LEU A 6 -13.03 13.08 -0.09
CA LEU A 6 -13.96 12.73 -1.16
C LEU A 6 -14.95 13.89 -1.38
N ARG A 7 -14.90 14.52 -2.55
CA ARG A 7 -15.79 15.63 -2.95
C ARG A 7 -16.82 15.18 -3.97
N GLY A 8 -17.95 15.88 -4.05
CA GLY A 8 -18.98 15.61 -5.05
C GLY A 8 -19.77 14.31 -4.82
N ILE A 9 -19.84 13.84 -3.57
CA ILE A 9 -20.67 12.69 -3.20
C ILE A 9 -22.14 13.11 -3.24
N ASP A 10 -22.96 12.33 -3.93
CA ASP A 10 -24.40 12.52 -3.96
C ASP A 10 -25.03 12.43 -2.54
N ASP A 11 -26.03 13.27 -2.26
CA ASP A 11 -26.66 13.33 -0.95
C ASP A 11 -27.37 12.02 -0.56
N SER A 12 -27.89 11.27 -1.53
CA SER A 12 -28.50 9.97 -1.28
C SER A 12 -27.45 8.96 -0.82
N LEU A 13 -26.27 8.96 -1.47
CA LEU A 13 -25.15 8.11 -1.09
C LEU A 13 -24.61 8.48 0.30
N LYS A 14 -24.52 9.77 0.61
CA LYS A 14 -24.13 10.24 1.94
C LYS A 14 -25.09 9.75 3.03
N LYS A 15 -26.41 9.82 2.80
CA LYS A 15 -27.42 9.30 3.74
C LYS A 15 -27.34 7.80 3.93
N GLN A 16 -27.13 7.04 2.85
CA GLN A 16 -26.95 5.59 2.92
C GLN A 16 -25.70 5.23 3.74
N LEU A 17 -24.59 5.94 3.53
CA LEU A 17 -23.35 5.73 4.26
C LEU A 17 -23.52 6.00 5.76
N GLN A 18 -24.24 7.07 6.12
CA GLN A 18 -24.58 7.38 7.51
C GLN A 18 -25.43 6.29 8.15
N ALA A 19 -26.47 5.81 7.46
CA ALA A 19 -27.33 4.75 7.96
C ALA A 19 -26.54 3.44 8.21
N ASN A 20 -25.66 3.07 7.29
CA ASN A 20 -24.79 1.91 7.43
C ASN A 20 -23.79 2.06 8.58
N ALA A 21 -23.16 3.23 8.71
CA ALA A 21 -22.24 3.52 9.80
C ALA A 21 -22.93 3.40 11.17
N SER A 22 -24.15 3.96 11.31
CA SER A 22 -24.95 3.80 12.53
C SER A 22 -25.30 2.35 12.81
N ARG A 23 -25.65 1.58 11.78
CA ARG A 23 -25.96 0.14 11.92
C ARG A 23 -24.74 -0.68 12.35
N HIS A 24 -23.56 -0.34 11.86
CA HIS A 24 -22.31 -1.05 12.19
C HIS A 24 -21.61 -0.50 13.44
N GLY A 25 -22.13 0.56 14.06
CA GLY A 25 -21.50 1.20 15.22
C GLY A 25 -20.15 1.85 14.90
N ARG A 26 -19.98 2.34 13.67
CA ARG A 26 -18.73 2.94 13.15
C ARG A 26 -18.91 4.42 12.87
N SER A 27 -17.81 5.16 12.77
CA SER A 27 -17.86 6.51 12.22
C SER A 27 -18.17 6.48 10.72
N LEU A 28 -18.66 7.59 10.18
CA LEU A 28 -18.92 7.72 8.74
C LEU A 28 -17.65 7.45 7.90
N SER A 29 -16.52 7.95 8.37
CA SER A 29 -15.22 7.78 7.71
C SER A 29 -14.75 6.33 7.76
N ASP A 30 -14.90 5.66 8.89
CA ASP A 30 -14.52 4.24 9.02
C ASP A 30 -15.37 3.36 8.10
N GLU A 31 -16.67 3.63 8.01
CA GLU A 31 -17.56 2.92 7.08
C GLU A 31 -17.15 3.14 5.62
N ALA A 32 -16.80 4.38 5.25
CA ALA A 32 -16.32 4.69 3.91
C ALA A 32 -15.01 3.96 3.58
N ILE A 33 -14.05 3.96 4.51
CA ILE A 33 -12.76 3.27 4.37
C ILE A 33 -12.99 1.77 4.17
N GLU A 34 -13.88 1.17 4.95
CA GLU A 34 -14.16 -0.26 4.89
C GLU A 34 -14.85 -0.67 3.58
N LEU A 35 -15.77 0.14 3.06
CA LEU A 35 -16.36 -0.08 1.73
C LEU A 35 -15.33 0.04 0.61
N LEU A 36 -14.45 1.04 0.68
CA LEU A 36 -13.35 1.20 -0.28
C LEU A 36 -12.39 0.00 -0.23
N ARG A 37 -12.01 -0.44 0.97
CA ARG A 37 -11.16 -1.62 1.18
C ARG A 37 -11.80 -2.89 0.63
N GLN A 38 -13.08 -3.11 0.85
CA GLN A 38 -13.79 -4.26 0.29
C GLN A 38 -13.82 -4.21 -1.23
N SER A 39 -14.07 -3.04 -1.83
CA SER A 39 -14.06 -2.86 -3.28
C SER A 39 -12.68 -3.11 -3.89
N LEU A 40 -11.63 -2.54 -3.30
CA LEU A 40 -10.25 -2.68 -3.75
C LEU A 40 -9.69 -4.09 -3.49
N GLY A 41 -10.01 -4.68 -2.33
CA GLY A 41 -9.61 -6.03 -1.97
C GLY A 41 -10.26 -7.09 -2.87
N ARG A 42 -11.48 -6.83 -3.35
CA ARG A 42 -12.15 -7.67 -4.36
C ARG A 42 -11.46 -7.62 -5.73
N GLN A 43 -10.80 -6.52 -6.08
CA GLN A 43 -9.95 -6.44 -7.28
C GLN A 43 -8.58 -7.11 -7.05
N GLN A 44 -8.06 -7.05 -5.83
CA GLN A 44 -6.77 -7.65 -5.43
C GLN A 44 -6.87 -9.13 -5.06
N GLY A 45 -7.79 -9.89 -5.67
CA GLY A 45 -7.89 -11.33 -5.50
C GLY A 45 -6.59 -12.04 -5.90
N GLY A 46 -5.65 -12.15 -4.96
CA GLY A 46 -4.36 -12.82 -5.13
C GLY A 46 -3.15 -11.92 -5.40
N SER A 47 -3.16 -10.61 -5.14
CA SER A 47 -1.95 -9.81 -5.33
C SER A 47 -0.98 -10.00 -4.17
N ASN A 48 -0.06 -10.97 -4.31
CA ASN A 48 1.19 -10.95 -3.56
C ASN A 48 1.76 -9.52 -3.63
N SER A 49 2.17 -8.97 -2.49
CA SER A 49 2.88 -7.70 -2.49
C SER A 49 4.10 -7.80 -3.42
N ALA A 50 4.57 -6.67 -3.97
CA ALA A 50 5.77 -6.68 -4.81
C ALA A 50 6.96 -7.34 -4.07
N GLY A 51 7.07 -7.14 -2.75
CA GLY A 51 8.04 -7.81 -1.90
C GLY A 51 7.86 -9.33 -1.83
N GLU A 52 6.63 -9.82 -1.65
CA GLU A 52 6.33 -11.26 -1.68
C GLU A 52 6.58 -11.87 -3.06
N GLY A 53 6.26 -11.15 -4.14
CA GLY A 53 6.53 -11.56 -5.52
C GLY A 53 8.03 -11.69 -5.78
N LEU A 54 8.82 -10.68 -5.42
CA LEU A 54 10.28 -10.73 -5.53
C LEU A 54 10.87 -11.84 -4.65
N ARG A 55 10.34 -12.03 -3.44
CA ARG A 55 10.79 -13.11 -2.55
C ARG A 55 10.48 -14.49 -3.12
N ALA A 56 9.33 -14.66 -3.80
CA ALA A 56 9.00 -15.91 -4.46
C ALA A 56 9.98 -16.24 -5.61
N ILE A 57 10.46 -15.23 -6.33
CA ILE A 57 11.48 -15.40 -7.38
C ILE A 57 12.83 -15.81 -6.79
N LEU A 58 13.26 -15.15 -5.70
CA LEU A 58 14.52 -15.47 -5.01
C LEU A 58 14.47 -16.79 -4.22
N GLY A 59 13.26 -17.26 -3.88
CA GLY A 59 13.07 -18.50 -3.14
C GLY A 59 13.51 -18.41 -1.67
N ALA A 60 14.12 -19.50 -1.18
CA ALA A 60 14.54 -19.64 0.21
C ALA A 60 15.98 -19.16 0.47
N GLU A 61 16.68 -18.70 -0.56
CA GLU A 61 18.04 -18.21 -0.47
C GLU A 61 18.12 -17.02 0.49
N LYS A 62 19.14 -17.03 1.34
CA LYS A 62 19.44 -15.96 2.28
C LYS A 62 20.76 -15.34 1.87
N LEU A 63 20.80 -14.01 1.92
CA LEU A 63 22.04 -13.28 1.79
C LEU A 63 22.96 -13.62 2.97
N SER A 64 24.25 -13.70 2.71
CA SER A 64 25.28 -13.82 3.75
C SER A 64 25.38 -12.52 4.56
N GLU A 65 26.02 -12.57 5.71
CA GLU A 65 26.26 -11.38 6.53
C GLU A 65 27.11 -10.35 5.76
N GLU A 66 28.12 -10.81 5.03
CA GLU A 66 28.99 -9.97 4.20
C GLU A 66 28.21 -9.28 3.06
N GLU A 67 27.28 -9.98 2.42
CA GLU A 67 26.41 -9.40 1.39
C GLU A 67 25.47 -8.33 1.97
N ILE A 68 24.92 -8.57 3.16
CA ILE A 68 24.07 -7.61 3.86
C ILE A 68 24.87 -6.36 4.24
N GLU A 69 26.09 -6.52 4.74
CA GLU A 69 27.00 -5.41 5.03
C GLU A 69 27.34 -4.60 3.78
N ALA A 70 27.64 -5.26 2.66
CA ALA A 70 27.90 -4.61 1.38
C ALA A 70 26.69 -3.79 0.89
N ILE A 71 25.47 -4.32 1.00
CA ILE A 71 24.23 -3.60 0.64
C ILE A 71 24.03 -2.39 1.55
N ASN A 72 24.27 -2.53 2.86
CA ASN A 72 24.14 -1.42 3.81
C ASN A 72 25.18 -0.33 3.54
N ALA A 73 26.42 -0.69 3.21
CA ALA A 73 27.45 0.26 2.82
C ALA A 73 27.04 1.02 1.55
N PHE A 74 26.55 0.30 0.53
CA PHE A 74 26.08 0.90 -0.73
C PHE A 74 24.91 1.87 -0.52
N ARG A 75 23.92 1.52 0.30
CA ARG A 75 22.75 2.38 0.59
C ARG A 75 23.10 3.72 1.23
N ASN A 76 24.22 3.78 1.96
CA ASN A 76 24.69 4.97 2.65
C ASN A 76 25.83 5.66 1.90
N ALA A 77 26.18 5.19 0.70
CA ALA A 77 27.18 5.82 -0.15
C ALA A 77 26.63 7.13 -0.74
N PRO A 78 27.52 8.09 -1.08
CA PRO A 78 27.10 9.28 -1.82
C PRO A 78 26.45 8.91 -3.16
N ASP A 79 25.54 9.76 -3.63
CA ASP A 79 24.89 9.59 -4.93
C ASP A 79 25.95 9.51 -6.04
N ARG A 80 25.77 8.56 -6.97
CA ARG A 80 26.65 8.46 -8.13
C ARG A 80 26.50 9.69 -9.02
N ASP A 81 27.59 10.11 -9.64
CA ASP A 81 27.53 11.14 -10.66
C ASP A 81 26.63 10.71 -11.83
N PRO A 82 25.95 11.67 -12.50
CA PRO A 82 25.15 11.38 -13.68
C PRO A 82 25.98 10.65 -14.76
N PRO A 83 25.39 9.71 -15.51
CA PRO A 83 26.09 9.04 -16.59
C PRO A 83 26.48 10.04 -17.69
N HIS A 84 27.72 9.94 -18.18
CA HIS A 84 28.18 10.63 -19.38
C HIS A 84 27.88 9.76 -20.61
N PHE A 85 27.24 10.34 -21.63
CA PHE A 85 26.85 9.66 -22.86
C PHE A 85 27.63 10.23 -24.05
N GLU A 86 28.96 10.14 -24.02
CA GLU A 86 29.83 10.44 -25.16
C GLU A 86 29.57 9.50 -26.35
#